data_AF-A0A0K2RDT3-F1
#
_entry.id   AF-A0A0K2RDT3-F1
#
_cell.length_a   1.000
_cell.length_b   1.000
_cell.length_c   1.000
_cell.angle_alpha   90.00
_cell.angle_beta   90.00
_cell.angle_gamma   90.00
#
_symmetry.space_group_name_H-M   'P 1'
#
loop_
_entity.id
_entity.type
_entity.pdbx_description
1 polymer ?
#
loop_
_entity_poly.entity_id
_entity_poly.type
_entity_poly.pdbx_seq_one_letter_code
_entity_poly.pdbx_strand_id
1 'polypeptide(L)'
;MAVEAVDRSMRGQTSPVPIYEGEDGVIAWMLDGPDASYEVPLPEAGEPKRAILDTYTKEHSAEYQAQAWIDLARKLHKEHPEATDPANVASVLIKTSHHTHYVIGSGANDPQKYSPTASRETLDHSIPYIFTVALQDGSWHHVDSYSPERAGRPDTVELWHKVTTVEDPEWTRRYHSLDIAEKAFGGTVVITLTDGTVITESIAVADAHPLGAGRSPVSST
;
A
#
# COMPACT_ATOMS: atom_id res chain seq x y z
N MET A 1 -10.28 3.52 25.29
CA MET A 1 -9.77 2.66 26.39
C MET A 1 -8.42 3.12 26.94
N ALA A 2 -7.38 3.36 26.14
CA ALA A 2 -6.06 3.78 26.65
C ALA A 2 -6.09 5.07 27.50
N VAL A 3 -6.82 6.11 27.06
CA VAL A 3 -6.97 7.37 27.80
C VAL A 3 -7.61 7.15 29.18
N GLU A 4 -8.61 6.28 29.26
CA GLU A 4 -9.28 5.93 30.52
C GLU A 4 -8.37 5.12 31.44
N ALA A 5 -7.60 4.18 30.90
CA ALA A 5 -6.63 3.40 31.67
C ALA A 5 -5.57 4.30 32.32
N VAL A 6 -5.09 5.32 31.60
CA VAL A 6 -4.17 6.33 32.14
C VAL A 6 -4.84 7.14 33.25
N ASP A 7 -6.05 7.65 33.04
CA ASP A 7 -6.78 8.42 34.08
C ASP A 7 -6.97 7.59 35.37
N ARG A 8 -7.39 6.33 35.25
CA ARG A 8 -7.56 5.42 36.39
C ARG A 8 -6.25 5.15 37.13
N SER A 9 -5.16 4.91 36.40
CA SER A 9 -3.83 4.72 36.99
C SER A 9 -3.36 5.98 37.73
N MET A 10 -3.55 7.16 37.15
CA MET A 10 -3.25 8.45 37.80
C MET A 10 -4.09 8.69 39.07
N ARG A 11 -5.27 8.06 39.17
CA ARG A 11 -6.12 8.06 40.37
C ARG A 11 -5.80 6.93 41.37
N GLY A 12 -4.73 6.18 41.14
CA GLY A 12 -4.24 5.14 42.06
C GLY A 12 -4.86 3.76 41.86
N GLN A 13 -5.61 3.53 40.78
CA GLN A 13 -6.07 2.19 40.44
C GLN A 13 -4.86 1.34 39.99
N THR A 14 -4.69 0.16 40.59
CA THR A 14 -3.63 -0.81 40.27
C THR A 14 -4.12 -1.89 39.30
N SER A 15 -3.18 -2.69 38.76
CA SER A 15 -3.47 -3.85 37.90
C SER A 15 -2.76 -5.12 38.40
N PRO A 16 -3.22 -6.32 37.99
CA PRO A 16 -2.44 -7.55 38.12
C PRO A 16 -1.09 -7.43 37.40
N VAL A 17 -0.05 -8.08 37.94
CA VAL A 17 1.30 -8.15 37.37
C VAL A 17 1.86 -9.57 37.51
N PRO A 18 2.65 -10.08 36.55
CA PRO A 18 3.01 -9.46 35.26
C PRO A 18 1.88 -9.60 34.22
N ILE A 19 1.58 -8.52 33.49
CA ILE A 19 0.44 -8.48 32.55
C ILE A 19 0.74 -9.17 31.20
N TYR A 20 2.00 -9.16 30.76
CA TYR A 20 2.38 -9.79 29.49
C TYR A 20 2.88 -11.22 29.71
N GLU A 21 3.83 -11.41 30.63
CA GLU A 21 4.58 -12.65 30.85
C GLU A 21 3.98 -13.55 31.94
N GLY A 22 2.84 -13.16 32.53
CA GLY A 22 2.16 -13.98 33.52
C GLY A 22 1.61 -15.27 32.93
N GLU A 23 1.37 -16.27 33.79
CA GLU A 23 0.70 -17.53 33.41
C GLU A 23 -0.64 -17.27 32.70
N ASP A 24 -1.38 -16.26 33.18
CA ASP A 24 -2.62 -15.76 32.56
C ASP A 24 -2.43 -14.44 31.78
N GLY A 25 -1.20 -14.19 31.32
CA GLY A 25 -0.82 -12.96 30.62
C GLY A 25 -1.25 -12.92 29.15
N VAL A 26 -1.10 -11.74 28.54
CA VAL A 26 -1.43 -11.50 27.12
C VAL A 26 -0.66 -12.47 26.20
N ILE A 27 0.62 -12.75 26.49
CA ILE A 27 1.43 -13.64 25.66
C ILE A 27 0.84 -15.06 25.66
N ALA A 28 0.51 -15.58 26.85
CA ALA A 28 0.02 -16.93 27.04
C ALA A 28 -1.34 -17.19 26.34
N TRP A 29 -2.25 -16.22 26.40
CA TRP A 29 -3.63 -16.42 25.95
C TRP A 29 -3.98 -15.79 24.60
N MET A 30 -3.26 -14.75 24.16
CA MET A 30 -3.60 -14.02 22.93
C MET A 30 -2.55 -14.13 21.82
N LEU A 31 -1.31 -14.54 22.13
CA LEU A 31 -0.21 -14.63 21.17
C LEU A 31 0.27 -16.09 21.03
N ASP A 32 1.59 -16.34 21.02
CA ASP A 32 2.18 -17.66 20.69
C ASP A 32 2.23 -18.66 21.87
N GLY A 33 1.48 -18.39 22.95
CA GLY A 33 1.34 -19.30 24.09
C GLY A 33 2.29 -19.01 25.26
N PRO A 34 2.16 -19.77 26.38
CA PRO A 34 2.82 -19.44 27.65
C PRO A 34 4.35 -19.55 27.62
N ASP A 35 4.90 -20.32 26.69
CA ASP A 35 6.35 -20.49 26.51
C ASP A 35 6.95 -19.47 25.52
N ALA A 36 6.14 -18.58 24.94
CA ALA A 36 6.60 -17.62 23.96
C ALA A 36 7.39 -16.47 24.60
N SER A 37 8.38 -15.97 23.87
CA SER A 37 9.21 -14.84 24.25
C SER A 37 9.37 -13.89 23.07
N TYR A 38 9.22 -12.59 23.33
CA TYR A 38 9.37 -11.53 22.34
C TYR A 38 10.47 -10.58 22.78
N GLU A 39 11.39 -10.27 21.86
CA GLU A 39 12.38 -9.24 22.07
C GLU A 39 11.85 -7.91 21.51
N VAL A 40 11.74 -6.91 22.38
CA VAL A 40 11.29 -5.56 22.00
C VAL A 40 12.51 -4.64 22.03
N PRO A 41 13.12 -4.29 20.89
CA PRO A 41 14.26 -3.39 20.88
C PRO A 41 13.80 -1.99 21.30
N LEU A 42 14.47 -1.44 22.31
CA LEU A 42 14.28 -0.07 22.77
C LEU A 42 15.59 0.71 22.55
N PRO A 43 15.52 2.02 22.22
CA PRO A 43 16.71 2.85 22.18
C PRO A 43 17.46 2.80 23.51
N GLU A 44 18.79 2.67 23.46
CA GLU A 44 19.62 2.69 24.65
C GLU A 44 19.61 4.07 25.33
N ALA A 45 20.12 4.13 26.56
CA ALA A 45 20.25 5.38 27.30
C ALA A 45 21.12 6.38 26.51
N GLY A 46 20.53 7.51 26.11
CA GLY A 46 21.21 8.54 25.32
C GLY A 46 21.00 8.42 23.81
N GLU A 47 20.42 7.32 23.32
CA GLU A 47 20.09 7.18 21.90
C GLU A 47 18.83 7.97 21.53
N PRO A 48 18.83 8.65 20.36
CA PRO A 48 17.65 9.35 19.88
C PRO A 48 16.55 8.35 19.49
N LYS A 49 15.29 8.70 19.80
CA LYS A 49 14.09 7.95 19.40
C LYS A 49 13.78 8.28 17.93
N ARG A 50 14.20 7.43 17.00
CA ARG A 50 14.15 7.73 15.56
C ARG A 50 12.95 7.14 14.80
N ALA A 51 12.16 6.25 15.42
CA ALA A 51 11.06 5.55 14.75
C ALA A 51 10.06 6.48 14.03
N ILE A 52 9.84 7.70 14.54
CA ILE A 52 8.96 8.68 13.87
C ILE A 52 9.49 9.10 12.49
N LEU A 53 10.81 9.10 12.30
CA LEU A 53 11.46 9.42 11.02
C LEU A 53 11.28 8.31 9.98
N ASP A 54 10.94 7.11 10.43
CA ASP A 54 10.68 5.94 9.59
C ASP A 54 9.17 5.77 9.32
N THR A 55 8.34 6.74 9.73
CA THR A 55 6.91 6.77 9.42
C THR A 55 6.69 7.17 7.97
N TYR A 56 5.82 6.45 7.28
CA TYR A 56 5.42 6.80 5.93
C TYR A 56 4.08 7.52 5.91
N THR A 57 4.04 8.68 5.26
CA THR A 57 2.79 9.39 5.02
C THR A 57 2.07 8.81 3.81
N LYS A 58 0.73 8.86 3.83
CA LYS A 58 -0.11 8.59 2.67
C LYS A 58 -0.43 9.94 2.01
N GLU A 59 0.02 10.12 0.78
CA GLU A 59 -0.38 11.27 -0.04
C GLU A 59 -1.78 11.05 -0.60
N HIS A 60 -2.04 9.81 -1.03
CA HIS A 60 -3.29 9.42 -1.64
C HIS A 60 -4.20 8.72 -0.64
N SER A 61 -5.48 9.05 -0.65
CA SER A 61 -6.48 8.34 0.15
C SER A 61 -6.73 6.95 -0.46
N ALA A 62 -5.86 5.99 -0.18
CA ALA A 62 -5.94 4.58 -0.57
C ALA A 62 -5.10 3.72 0.41
N GLU A 63 -5.09 2.40 0.26
CA GLU A 63 -4.15 1.56 1.00
C GLU A 63 -2.69 1.98 0.71
N TYR A 64 -1.77 1.74 1.66
CA TYR A 64 -0.39 2.21 1.54
C TYR A 64 0.34 1.55 0.36
N GLN A 65 0.02 0.29 0.10
CA GLN A 65 0.59 -0.57 -0.92
C GLN A 65 0.15 -0.15 -2.32
N ALA A 66 -0.83 0.77 -2.42
CA ALA A 66 -1.27 1.39 -3.67
C ALA A 66 -0.59 2.73 -3.97
N GLN A 67 0.09 3.37 -3.00
CA GLN A 67 0.60 4.74 -3.15
C GLN A 67 1.55 4.88 -4.35
N ALA A 68 2.55 4.00 -4.44
CA ALA A 68 3.53 4.03 -5.52
C ALA A 68 2.88 3.76 -6.89
N TRP A 69 1.82 2.93 -6.93
CA TRP A 69 1.10 2.63 -8.16
C TRP A 69 0.28 3.82 -8.66
N ILE A 70 -0.28 4.63 -7.76
CA ILE A 70 -0.95 5.88 -8.13
C ILE A 70 0.06 6.85 -8.76
N ASP A 71 1.22 7.03 -8.15
CA ASP A 71 2.26 7.92 -8.68
C ASP A 71 2.77 7.45 -10.06
N LEU A 72 3.02 6.14 -10.20
CA LEU A 72 3.43 5.58 -11.47
C LEU A 72 2.34 5.70 -12.55
N ALA A 73 1.08 5.45 -12.21
CA ALA A 73 -0.03 5.60 -13.14
C ALA A 73 -0.19 7.06 -13.61
N ARG A 74 -0.01 8.03 -12.71
CA ARG A 74 -0.01 9.47 -13.05
C ARG A 74 1.17 9.87 -13.95
N LYS A 75 2.34 9.25 -13.77
CA LYS A 75 3.49 9.42 -14.67
C LYS A 75 3.14 8.86 -16.06
N LEU A 76 2.65 7.63 -16.12
CA LEU A 76 2.25 6.96 -17.36
C LEU A 76 1.13 7.71 -18.10
N HIS A 77 0.17 8.32 -17.40
CA HIS A 77 -0.84 9.18 -18.01
C HIS A 77 -0.23 10.30 -18.88
N LYS A 78 0.86 10.91 -18.37
CA LYS A 78 1.51 12.04 -19.04
C LYS A 78 2.43 11.58 -20.18
N GLU A 79 3.15 10.49 -19.98
CA GLU A 79 4.16 10.00 -20.91
C GLU A 79 3.58 9.10 -22.01
N HIS A 80 2.48 8.41 -21.70
CA HIS A 80 1.82 7.40 -22.54
C HIS A 80 0.29 7.59 -22.56
N PRO A 81 -0.22 8.74 -23.04
CA PRO A 81 -1.66 8.99 -23.09
C PRO A 81 -2.42 7.95 -23.93
N GLU A 82 -1.76 7.29 -24.89
CA GLU A 82 -2.31 6.18 -25.67
C GLU A 82 -2.75 4.99 -24.81
N ALA A 83 -2.12 4.77 -23.66
CA ALA A 83 -2.44 3.68 -22.73
C ALA A 83 -3.67 3.95 -21.84
N THR A 84 -4.25 5.16 -21.92
CA THR A 84 -5.44 5.53 -21.13
C THR A 84 -6.75 5.05 -21.74
N ASP A 85 -6.76 4.81 -23.06
CA ASP A 85 -7.92 4.30 -23.79
C ASP A 85 -7.88 2.76 -23.81
N PRO A 86 -8.90 2.08 -23.26
CA PRO A 86 -8.96 0.61 -23.30
C PRO A 86 -8.86 0.04 -24.73
N ALA A 87 -9.32 0.74 -25.77
CA ALA A 87 -9.27 0.24 -27.15
C ALA A 87 -7.82 0.03 -27.65
N ASN A 88 -6.87 0.77 -27.08
CA ASN A 88 -5.45 0.66 -27.42
C ASN A 88 -4.72 -0.37 -26.55
N VAL A 89 -5.33 -0.85 -25.47
CA VAL A 89 -4.68 -1.72 -24.48
C VAL A 89 -5.13 -3.17 -24.67
N ALA A 90 -4.16 -4.06 -24.88
CA ALA A 90 -4.38 -5.50 -24.92
C ALA A 90 -4.33 -6.10 -23.50
N SER A 91 -3.36 -5.70 -22.68
CA SER A 91 -3.22 -6.18 -21.30
C SER A 91 -2.37 -5.24 -20.44
N VAL A 92 -2.59 -5.30 -19.12
CA VAL A 92 -1.74 -4.66 -18.11
C VAL A 92 -1.35 -5.71 -17.08
N LEU A 93 -0.04 -5.94 -16.92
CA LEU A 93 0.51 -6.85 -15.91
C LEU A 93 1.33 -6.07 -14.89
N ILE A 94 0.95 -6.18 -13.62
CA ILE A 94 1.66 -5.61 -12.48
C ILE A 94 2.41 -6.72 -11.75
N LYS A 95 3.74 -6.65 -11.75
CA LYS A 95 4.64 -7.51 -10.97
C LYS A 95 4.97 -6.81 -9.66
N THR A 96 4.63 -7.43 -8.53
CA THR A 96 4.65 -6.77 -7.22
C THR A 96 4.92 -7.75 -6.08
N SER A 97 4.99 -7.25 -4.85
CA SER A 97 5.20 -8.08 -3.65
C SER A 97 4.04 -9.06 -3.38
N HIS A 98 4.31 -10.11 -2.62
CA HIS A 98 3.30 -11.04 -2.09
C HIS A 98 2.13 -10.28 -1.46
N HIS A 99 2.43 -9.31 -0.59
CA HIS A 99 1.40 -8.57 0.12
C HIS A 99 0.50 -7.80 -0.85
N THR A 100 1.07 -7.04 -1.78
CA THR A 100 0.26 -6.32 -2.78
C THR A 100 -0.56 -7.29 -3.64
N HIS A 101 0.04 -8.39 -4.11
CA HIS A 101 -0.65 -9.35 -4.98
C HIS A 101 -1.83 -10.05 -4.27
N TYR A 102 -1.63 -10.57 -3.06
CA TYR A 102 -2.62 -11.37 -2.33
C TYR A 102 -3.59 -10.54 -1.48
N VAL A 103 -3.21 -9.33 -1.05
CA VAL A 103 -4.08 -8.50 -0.19
C VAL A 103 -4.92 -7.54 -0.99
N ILE A 104 -4.42 -6.97 -2.10
CA ILE A 104 -5.14 -5.96 -2.92
C ILE A 104 -5.05 -6.13 -4.42
N GLY A 105 -4.31 -7.13 -4.88
CA GLY A 105 -4.23 -7.53 -6.27
C GLY A 105 -5.21 -8.65 -6.63
N SER A 106 -4.99 -9.18 -7.81
CA SER A 106 -5.70 -10.33 -8.39
C SER A 106 -5.55 -11.61 -7.56
N GLY A 107 -4.44 -11.76 -6.81
CA GLY A 107 -4.18 -12.93 -5.96
C GLY A 107 -5.12 -13.06 -4.77
N ALA A 108 -5.81 -11.97 -4.40
CA ALA A 108 -6.85 -12.00 -3.38
C ALA A 108 -8.05 -12.88 -3.76
N ASN A 109 -8.22 -13.19 -5.05
CA ASN A 109 -9.36 -13.94 -5.60
C ASN A 109 -10.73 -13.39 -5.15
N ASP A 110 -10.81 -12.08 -4.96
CA ASP A 110 -12.03 -11.36 -4.55
C ASP A 110 -12.66 -10.68 -5.78
N PRO A 111 -13.81 -11.16 -6.29
CA PRO A 111 -14.49 -10.56 -7.42
C PRO A 111 -14.92 -9.10 -7.18
N GLN A 112 -15.11 -8.68 -5.92
CA GLN A 112 -15.51 -7.31 -5.63
C GLN A 112 -14.41 -6.29 -6.01
N LYS A 113 -13.14 -6.72 -6.05
CA LYS A 113 -12.02 -5.88 -6.54
C LYS A 113 -12.03 -5.64 -8.03
N TYR A 114 -12.99 -6.22 -8.75
CA TYR A 114 -13.27 -6.00 -10.16
C TYR A 114 -14.71 -5.57 -10.41
N SER A 115 -15.43 -5.12 -9.37
CA SER A 115 -16.85 -4.77 -9.48
C SER A 115 -17.07 -3.25 -9.42
N PRO A 116 -17.68 -2.63 -10.44
CA PRO A 116 -17.98 -1.19 -10.42
C PRO A 116 -19.02 -0.77 -9.37
N THR A 117 -19.71 -1.72 -8.75
CA THR A 117 -20.66 -1.46 -7.66
C THR A 117 -20.09 -1.80 -6.28
N ALA A 118 -18.79 -2.06 -6.18
CA ALA A 118 -18.13 -2.30 -4.89
C ALA A 118 -18.15 -1.04 -4.03
N SER A 119 -18.04 -1.21 -2.71
CA SER A 119 -17.97 -0.06 -1.81
C SER A 119 -16.62 0.65 -1.93
N ARG A 120 -16.57 1.88 -1.42
CA ARG A 120 -15.32 2.65 -1.34
C ARG A 120 -14.22 1.87 -0.62
N GLU A 121 -14.55 1.18 0.46
CA GLU A 121 -13.64 0.40 1.31
C GLU A 121 -13.12 -0.87 0.62
N THR A 122 -13.77 -1.29 -0.46
CA THR A 122 -13.24 -2.35 -1.33
C THR A 122 -12.40 -1.76 -2.45
N LEU A 123 -12.83 -0.63 -3.02
CA LEU A 123 -12.13 0.04 -4.12
C LEU A 123 -10.80 0.67 -3.68
N ASP A 124 -10.69 1.15 -2.44
CA ASP A 124 -9.43 1.63 -1.86
C ASP A 124 -8.41 0.50 -1.58
N HIS A 125 -8.85 -0.76 -1.72
CA HIS A 125 -8.08 -1.99 -1.64
C HIS A 125 -8.10 -2.80 -2.95
N SER A 126 -8.34 -2.16 -4.10
CA SER A 126 -8.25 -2.78 -5.42
C SER A 126 -7.14 -2.14 -6.27
N ILE A 127 -5.96 -2.76 -6.35
CA ILE A 127 -4.88 -2.31 -7.24
C ILE A 127 -5.33 -2.19 -8.69
N PRO A 128 -6.09 -3.15 -9.26
CA PRO A 128 -6.59 -3.04 -10.61
C PRO A 128 -7.44 -1.77 -10.83
N TYR A 129 -8.33 -1.45 -9.88
CA TYR A 129 -9.14 -0.23 -9.94
C TYR A 129 -8.30 1.02 -9.79
N ILE A 130 -7.49 1.07 -8.74
CA ILE A 130 -6.69 2.23 -8.35
C ILE A 130 -5.74 2.62 -9.49
N PHE A 131 -5.01 1.64 -10.03
CA PHE A 131 -4.10 1.87 -11.14
C PHE A 131 -4.84 2.40 -12.37
N THR A 132 -5.99 1.82 -12.71
CA THR A 132 -6.80 2.21 -13.88
C THR A 132 -7.30 3.65 -13.77
N VAL A 133 -7.92 4.01 -12.65
CA VAL A 133 -8.48 5.36 -12.46
C VAL A 133 -7.35 6.40 -12.44
N ALA A 134 -6.25 6.13 -11.73
CA ALA A 134 -5.10 7.03 -11.70
C ALA A 134 -4.44 7.20 -13.09
N LEU A 135 -4.40 6.14 -13.90
CA LEU A 135 -3.86 6.16 -15.26
C LEU A 135 -4.77 6.99 -16.19
N GLN A 136 -6.08 6.80 -16.12
CA GLN A 136 -7.02 7.53 -16.97
C GLN A 136 -7.12 9.00 -16.60
N ASP A 137 -7.18 9.31 -15.31
CA ASP A 137 -7.44 10.68 -14.84
C ASP A 137 -6.18 11.50 -14.63
N GLY A 138 -5.00 10.86 -14.62
CA GLY A 138 -3.72 11.51 -14.30
C GLY A 138 -3.67 12.10 -12.89
N SER A 139 -4.63 11.73 -12.03
CA SER A 139 -4.83 12.28 -10.69
C SER A 139 -5.55 11.27 -9.79
N TRP A 140 -5.53 11.52 -8.48
CA TRP A 140 -6.26 10.74 -7.49
C TRP A 140 -6.92 11.67 -6.48
N HIS A 141 -8.25 11.69 -6.44
CA HIS A 141 -9.00 12.50 -5.50
C HIS A 141 -9.70 11.60 -4.47
N HIS A 142 -9.58 11.98 -3.20
CA HIS A 142 -10.11 11.19 -2.09
C HIS A 142 -11.63 10.96 -2.12
N VAL A 143 -12.41 11.69 -2.91
CA VAL A 143 -13.86 11.45 -3.09
C VAL A 143 -14.16 11.06 -4.51
N ASP A 144 -13.76 11.88 -5.47
CA ASP A 144 -14.21 11.75 -6.86
C ASP A 144 -13.67 10.48 -7.54
N SER A 145 -12.47 10.03 -7.15
CA SER A 145 -11.91 8.76 -7.64
C SER A 145 -12.66 7.54 -7.15
N TYR A 146 -13.65 7.68 -6.25
CA TYR A 146 -14.48 6.60 -5.74
C TYR A 146 -15.97 6.78 -6.03
N SER A 147 -16.37 7.84 -6.74
CA SER A 147 -17.78 8.07 -7.00
C SER A 147 -18.36 6.94 -7.86
N PRO A 148 -19.63 6.52 -7.64
CA PRO A 148 -20.26 5.51 -8.46
C PRO A 148 -20.25 5.88 -9.96
N GLU A 149 -20.39 7.16 -10.28
CA GLU A 149 -20.34 7.67 -11.66
C GLU A 149 -18.94 7.50 -12.28
N ARG A 150 -17.88 7.67 -11.50
CA ARG A 150 -16.50 7.47 -11.97
C ARG A 150 -16.16 5.99 -12.08
N ALA A 151 -16.50 5.19 -11.07
CA ALA A 151 -16.23 3.75 -11.04
C ALA A 151 -16.99 2.99 -12.13
N GLY A 152 -18.22 3.42 -12.42
CA GLY A 152 -19.12 2.79 -13.39
C GLY A 152 -18.93 3.20 -14.85
N ARG A 153 -17.92 4.01 -15.18
CA ARG A 153 -17.67 4.39 -16.59
C ARG A 153 -17.32 3.14 -17.42
N PRO A 154 -17.95 2.91 -18.59
CA PRO A 154 -17.71 1.71 -19.38
C PRO A 154 -16.26 1.50 -19.80
N ASP A 155 -15.57 2.58 -20.19
CA ASP A 155 -14.16 2.56 -20.59
C ASP A 155 -13.22 2.17 -19.43
N THR A 156 -13.54 2.64 -18.23
CA THR A 156 -12.82 2.34 -17.00
C THR A 156 -12.97 0.88 -16.64
N VAL A 157 -14.21 0.37 -16.65
CA VAL A 157 -14.49 -1.04 -16.37
C VAL A 157 -13.75 -1.92 -17.38
N GLU A 158 -13.77 -1.58 -18.67
CA GLU A 158 -13.04 -2.33 -19.69
C GLU A 158 -11.52 -2.36 -19.41
N LEU A 159 -10.89 -1.22 -19.16
CA LEU A 159 -9.45 -1.15 -18.88
C LEU A 159 -9.10 -1.86 -17.56
N TRP A 160 -9.90 -1.67 -16.52
CA TRP A 160 -9.76 -2.28 -15.20
C TRP A 160 -9.71 -3.81 -15.29
N HIS A 161 -10.60 -4.41 -16.09
CA HIS A 161 -10.61 -5.86 -16.29
C HIS A 161 -9.40 -6.38 -17.08
N LYS A 162 -8.61 -5.51 -17.73
CA LYS A 162 -7.33 -5.88 -18.38
C LYS A 162 -6.15 -5.84 -17.42
N VAL A 163 -6.33 -5.30 -16.20
CA VAL A 163 -5.27 -5.21 -15.19
C VAL A 163 -5.20 -6.48 -14.34
N THR A 164 -4.04 -7.12 -14.39
CA THR A 164 -3.72 -8.30 -13.58
C THR A 164 -2.46 -8.06 -12.77
N THR A 165 -2.34 -8.77 -11.65
CA THR A 165 -1.14 -8.73 -10.80
C THR A 165 -0.54 -10.11 -10.67
N VAL A 166 0.76 -10.18 -10.44
CA VAL A 166 1.48 -11.40 -10.06
C VAL A 166 2.51 -11.08 -8.99
N GLU A 167 2.75 -12.03 -8.08
CA GLU A 167 3.88 -11.94 -7.17
C GLU A 167 5.21 -12.08 -7.94
N ASP A 168 6.16 -11.23 -7.59
CA ASP A 168 7.55 -11.33 -7.97
C ASP A 168 8.42 -11.48 -6.71
N PRO A 169 9.21 -12.57 -6.59
CA PRO A 169 10.01 -12.85 -5.40
C PRO A 169 10.97 -11.73 -5.01
N GLU A 170 11.49 -10.97 -5.97
CA GLU A 170 12.43 -9.87 -5.68
C GLU A 170 11.69 -8.68 -5.05
N TRP A 171 10.48 -8.36 -5.52
CA TRP A 171 9.64 -7.34 -4.90
C TRP A 171 9.16 -7.78 -3.50
N THR A 172 8.87 -9.08 -3.30
CA THR A 172 8.60 -9.64 -1.97
C THR A 172 9.79 -9.53 -1.03
N ARG A 173 11.01 -9.86 -1.48
CA ARG A 173 12.23 -9.71 -0.68
C ARG A 173 12.40 -8.28 -0.20
N ARG A 174 12.28 -7.30 -1.11
CA ARG A 174 12.42 -5.88 -0.78
C ARG A 174 11.33 -5.38 0.15
N TYR A 175 10.10 -5.85 0.02
CA TYR A 175 9.00 -5.51 0.93
C TYR A 175 9.30 -5.87 2.39
N HIS A 176 9.96 -7.00 2.61
CA HIS A 176 10.35 -7.48 3.94
C HIS A 176 11.69 -6.96 4.46
N SER A 177 12.41 -6.15 3.67
CA SER A 177 13.68 -5.60 4.13
C SER A 177 13.49 -4.65 5.31
N LEU A 178 14.36 -4.79 6.30
CA LEU A 178 14.49 -3.87 7.42
C LEU A 178 15.42 -2.70 7.08
N ASP A 179 16.22 -2.82 6.02
CA ASP A 179 16.99 -1.70 5.49
C ASP A 179 16.08 -0.80 4.66
N ILE A 180 15.88 0.44 5.15
CA ILE A 180 15.03 1.43 4.48
C ILE A 180 15.52 1.75 3.06
N ALA A 181 16.81 1.63 2.78
CA ALA A 181 17.37 1.88 1.44
C ALA A 181 16.97 0.79 0.43
N GLU A 182 16.73 -0.43 0.89
CA GLU A 182 16.27 -1.53 0.04
C GLU A 182 14.74 -1.66 0.01
N LYS A 183 14.08 -1.24 1.09
CA LYS A 183 12.65 -1.41 1.30
C LYS A 183 11.83 -0.79 0.18
N ALA A 184 10.91 -1.57 -0.37
CA ALA A 184 10.09 -1.16 -1.50
C ALA A 184 8.66 -1.66 -1.35
N PHE A 185 7.72 -0.86 -1.86
CA PHE A 185 6.28 -1.13 -1.83
C PHE A 185 5.64 -1.08 -3.23
N GLY A 186 6.41 -0.69 -4.24
CA GLY A 186 5.97 -0.66 -5.63
C GLY A 186 6.30 -1.94 -6.38
N GLY A 187 6.66 -1.81 -7.65
CA GLY A 187 6.90 -2.93 -8.53
C GLY A 187 7.18 -2.50 -9.97
N THR A 188 6.90 -3.40 -10.90
CA THR A 188 6.99 -3.15 -12.36
C THR A 188 5.63 -3.35 -13.02
N VAL A 189 5.22 -2.42 -13.87
CA VAL A 189 4.05 -2.60 -14.75
C VAL A 189 4.51 -2.81 -16.18
N VAL A 190 3.82 -3.71 -16.87
CA VAL A 190 3.99 -4.00 -18.29
C VAL A 190 2.64 -3.81 -18.96
N ILE A 191 2.53 -2.78 -19.80
CA ILE A 191 1.34 -2.49 -20.59
C ILE A 191 1.63 -2.95 -22.02
N THR A 192 0.83 -3.89 -22.53
CA THR A 192 0.89 -4.32 -23.93
C THR A 192 -0.24 -3.64 -24.69
N LEU A 193 0.12 -2.87 -25.72
CA LEU A 193 -0.83 -2.22 -26.62
C LEU A 193 -1.30 -3.16 -27.72
N THR A 194 -2.43 -2.85 -28.35
CA THR A 194 -3.04 -3.66 -29.41
C THR A 194 -2.23 -3.69 -30.71
N ASP A 195 -1.34 -2.73 -30.91
CA ASP A 195 -0.38 -2.70 -32.03
C ASP A 195 0.91 -3.53 -31.77
N GLY A 196 1.03 -4.11 -30.58
CA GLY A 196 2.19 -4.91 -30.15
C GLY A 196 3.27 -4.12 -29.40
N THR A 197 3.12 -2.79 -29.24
CA THR A 197 4.01 -1.97 -28.42
C THR A 197 3.93 -2.41 -26.96
N VAL A 198 5.08 -2.42 -26.27
CA VAL A 198 5.18 -2.78 -24.85
C VAL A 198 5.79 -1.61 -24.08
N ILE A 199 5.02 -1.06 -23.15
CA ILE A 199 5.47 -0.04 -22.20
C ILE A 199 5.83 -0.76 -20.90
N THR A 200 7.07 -0.61 -20.44
CA THR A 200 7.53 -1.20 -19.17
C THR A 200 8.09 -0.11 -18.28
N GLU A 201 7.51 0.04 -17.10
CA GLU A 201 7.92 1.05 -16.12
C GLU A 201 7.95 0.46 -14.71
N SER A 202 8.75 1.05 -13.83
CA SER A 202 8.87 0.57 -12.45
C SER A 202 8.96 1.72 -11.45
N ILE A 203 8.53 1.45 -10.23
CA ILE A 203 8.64 2.37 -9.11
C ILE A 203 8.90 1.55 -7.84
N ALA A 204 9.86 1.96 -7.02
CA ALA A 204 10.19 1.25 -5.79
C ALA A 204 9.34 1.72 -4.61
N VAL A 205 9.15 3.03 -4.48
CA VAL A 205 8.47 3.69 -3.36
C VAL A 205 7.64 4.86 -3.88
N ALA A 206 6.60 5.23 -3.15
CA ALA A 206 5.75 6.38 -3.47
C ALA A 206 6.52 7.70 -3.37
N ASP A 207 6.03 8.75 -4.02
CA ASP A 207 6.69 10.06 -4.03
C ASP A 207 6.81 10.66 -2.63
N ALA A 208 5.82 10.44 -1.77
CA ALA A 208 5.80 10.87 -0.37
C ALA A 208 6.65 10.01 0.59
N HIS A 209 7.23 8.90 0.13
CA HIS A 209 8.14 8.09 0.95
C HIS A 209 9.42 8.90 1.30
N PRO A 210 10.10 8.66 2.44
CA PRO A 210 11.36 9.34 2.78
C PRO A 210 12.48 9.27 1.71
N LEU A 211 12.39 8.29 0.81
CA LEU A 211 13.27 8.07 -0.35
C LEU A 211 12.59 8.33 -1.71
N GLY A 212 11.37 8.86 -1.71
CA GLY A 212 10.58 9.18 -2.91
C GLY A 212 10.94 10.52 -3.55
N ALA A 213 10.39 10.78 -4.74
CA ALA A 213 10.71 11.97 -5.53
C ALA A 213 10.14 13.28 -4.93
N GLY A 214 9.18 13.20 -4.02
CA GLY A 214 8.58 14.37 -3.34
C GLY A 214 9.52 15.04 -2.34
N ARG A 215 10.66 14.42 -2.01
CA ARG A 215 11.68 15.03 -1.16
C ARG A 215 12.53 16.00 -1.97
N SER A 216 12.27 17.30 -1.84
CA SER A 216 13.34 18.29 -2.02
C SER A 216 14.46 17.94 -1.03
N PRO A 217 15.74 17.87 -1.44
CA PRO A 217 16.81 17.65 -0.49
C PRO A 217 16.75 18.81 0.50
N VAL A 218 16.40 18.50 1.76
CA VAL A 218 16.66 19.42 2.85
C VAL A 218 18.17 19.48 2.94
N SER A 219 18.76 20.46 2.24
CA SER A 219 20.12 20.91 2.48
C SER A 219 20.18 21.23 3.97
N SER A 220 20.80 20.34 4.74
CA SER A 220 21.18 20.62 6.12
C SER A 220 22.25 21.70 6.08
N THR A 221 21.83 22.97 6.11
CA THR A 221 22.64 24.10 6.58
C THR A 221 22.38 24.33 8.05
#